data_AF-A0A961NLJ9-F1
#
_entry.id   AF-A0A961NLJ9-F1
#
_cell.length_a   1.000
_cell.length_b   1.000
_cell.length_c   1.000
_cell.angle_alpha   90.00
_cell.angle_beta   90.00
_cell.angle_gamma   90.00
#
_symmetry.space_group_name_H-M   'P 1'
#
loop_
_entity.id
_entity.type
_entity.pdbx_description
1 polymer ?
#
loop_
_entity_poly.entity_id
_entity_poly.type
_entity_poly.pdbx_seq_one_letter_code
_entity_poly.pdbx_strand_id
1 'polypeptide(L)'
;MARRARGRGWEYTRAKQEFWRRMADNPDMPKHVRGWLKQELKRIKDGKRKRIRVPRGYDTGHKVPRVAGGKDTPDNFHAEHSDMNRRRGPKERRFWRNRRIRELIDRLKRIKK
;
A
#
# COMPACT_ATOMS: atom_id res chain seq x y z
N MET A 1 -19.22 17.03 -21.78
CA MET A 1 -18.35 17.18 -20.58
C MET A 1 -17.15 16.25 -20.69
N ALA A 2 -15.96 16.76 -21.01
CA ALA A 2 -14.76 15.95 -21.19
C ALA A 2 -14.28 15.35 -19.86
N ARG A 3 -14.29 14.01 -19.74
CA ARG A 3 -13.57 13.27 -18.68
C ARG A 3 -12.07 13.54 -18.87
N ARG A 4 -11.53 14.57 -18.21
CA ARG A 4 -10.07 14.73 -18.06
C ARG A 4 -9.52 13.39 -17.57
N ALA A 5 -8.67 12.75 -18.36
CA ALA A 5 -7.98 11.51 -17.99
C ALA A 5 -7.26 11.78 -16.67
N ARG A 6 -7.81 11.27 -15.57
CA ARG A 6 -7.22 11.45 -14.25
C ARG A 6 -5.88 10.69 -14.28
N GLY A 7 -4.76 11.41 -14.25
CA GLY A 7 -3.44 10.80 -14.36
C GLY A 7 -3.21 9.72 -13.30
N ARG A 8 -2.29 8.79 -13.58
CA ARG A 8 -1.98 7.58 -12.77
C ARG A 8 -1.80 7.81 -11.26
N GLY A 9 -1.34 8.99 -10.84
CA GLY A 9 -1.22 9.33 -9.41
C GLY A 9 -2.56 9.44 -8.66
N TRP A 10 -3.66 9.71 -9.38
CA TRP A 10 -5.01 9.74 -8.80
C TRP A 10 -5.50 8.35 -8.42
N GLU A 11 -5.16 7.32 -9.20
CA GLU A 11 -5.54 5.92 -8.94
C GLU A 11 -4.87 5.42 -7.66
N TYR A 12 -3.56 5.63 -7.52
CA TYR A 12 -2.82 5.34 -6.28
C TYR A 12 -3.47 6.01 -5.07
N THR A 13 -3.76 7.31 -5.18
CA THR A 13 -4.33 8.08 -4.07
C THR A 13 -5.71 7.55 -3.70
N ARG A 14 -6.56 7.25 -4.69
CA ARG A 14 -7.91 6.71 -4.46
C ARG A 14 -7.85 5.34 -3.79
N ALA A 15 -7.06 4.42 -4.35
CA ALA A 15 -6.95 3.06 -3.84
C ALA A 15 -6.34 3.01 -2.42
N LYS A 16 -5.35 3.87 -2.15
CA LYS A 16 -4.81 4.07 -0.80
C LYS A 16 -5.88 4.58 0.18
N GLN A 17 -6.68 5.57 -0.21
CA GLN A 17 -7.74 6.10 0.65
C GLN A 17 -8.82 5.05 0.92
N GLU A 18 -9.18 4.25 -0.07
CA GLU A 18 -10.13 3.15 0.07
C GLU A 18 -9.60 2.04 0.98
N PHE A 19 -8.32 1.67 0.84
CA PHE A 19 -7.65 0.74 1.75
C PHE A 19 -7.77 1.21 3.21
N TRP A 20 -7.40 2.46 3.51
CA TRP A 20 -7.48 2.99 4.88
C TRP A 20 -8.91 3.11 5.42
N ARG A 21 -9.91 3.31 4.55
CA ARG A 21 -11.33 3.24 4.95
C ARG A 21 -11.69 1.83 5.41
N ARG A 22 -11.34 0.81 4.63
CA ARG A 22 -11.61 -0.61 4.97
C ARG A 22 -10.89 -1.04 6.26
N MET A 23 -9.69 -0.50 6.50
CA MET A 23 -8.92 -0.81 7.71
C MET A 23 -9.53 -0.25 9.01
N ALA A 24 -10.43 0.73 8.94
CA ALA A 24 -11.07 1.29 10.13
C ALA A 24 -11.91 0.25 10.90
N ASP A 25 -12.49 -0.71 10.18
CA ASP A 25 -13.37 -1.75 10.72
C ASP A 25 -12.76 -3.16 10.65
N ASN A 26 -11.52 -3.29 10.14
CA ASN A 26 -10.82 -4.57 10.08
C ASN A 26 -10.44 -5.07 11.50
N PRO A 27 -10.93 -6.23 11.97
CA PRO A 27 -10.59 -6.76 13.30
C PRO A 27 -9.09 -7.03 13.48
N ASP A 28 -8.37 -7.36 12.41
CA ASP A 28 -6.93 -7.68 12.44
C ASP A 28 -6.06 -6.42 12.64
N MET A 29 -6.63 -5.23 12.48
CA MET A 29 -5.91 -3.99 12.74
C MET A 29 -5.87 -3.67 14.25
N PRO A 30 -4.70 -3.25 14.78
CA PRO A 30 -4.58 -2.86 16.17
C PRO A 30 -5.60 -1.78 16.57
N LYS A 31 -6.16 -1.89 17.78
CA LYS A 31 -7.24 -1.03 18.27
C LYS A 31 -6.89 0.46 18.17
N HIS A 32 -5.64 0.84 18.47
CA HIS A 32 -5.18 2.23 18.38
C HIS A 32 -5.17 2.76 16.93
N VAL A 33 -4.83 1.92 15.95
CA VAL A 33 -4.88 2.26 14.51
C VAL A 33 -6.32 2.46 14.07
N ARG A 34 -7.22 1.54 14.42
CA ARG A 34 -8.65 1.67 14.12
C ARG A 34 -9.24 2.94 14.72
N GLY A 35 -8.93 3.23 15.99
CA GLY A 35 -9.36 4.45 16.66
C GLY A 35 -8.91 5.71 15.92
N TRP A 36 -7.64 5.76 15.50
CA TRP A 36 -7.11 6.86 14.67
C TRP A 36 -7.87 7.01 13.35
N LEU A 37 -8.09 5.90 12.63
CA LEU A 37 -8.80 5.92 11.35
C LEU A 37 -10.25 6.40 11.51
N LYS A 38 -10.95 5.96 12.55
CA LYS A 38 -12.31 6.42 12.87
C LYS A 38 -12.35 7.92 13.19
N GLN A 39 -11.36 8.44 13.91
CA GLN A 39 -11.25 9.89 14.15
C GLN A 39 -11.01 10.67 12.85
N GLU A 40 -10.17 10.16 11.95
CA GLU A 40 -9.94 10.78 10.64
C GLU A 40 -11.21 10.75 9.78
N LEU A 41 -11.95 9.65 9.78
CA LEU A 41 -13.24 9.54 9.10
C LEU A 41 -14.25 10.55 9.65
N LYS A 42 -14.33 10.69 10.98
CA LYS A 42 -15.18 11.71 11.61
C LYS A 42 -14.78 13.12 11.17
N ARG A 43 -13.49 13.46 11.17
CA ARG A 43 -13.00 14.76 10.68
C ARG A 43 -13.33 15.02 9.22
N ILE A 44 -13.37 13.98 8.39
CA ILE A 44 -13.80 14.11 6.98
C ILE A 44 -15.29 14.35 6.90
N LYS A 45 -16.09 13.60 7.68
CA LYS A 45 -17.54 13.79 7.78
C LYS A 45 -17.90 15.20 8.26
N ASP A 46 -17.16 15.71 9.24
CA ASP A 46 -17.31 17.07 9.80
C ASP A 46 -16.76 18.17 8.85
N GLY A 47 -16.29 17.83 7.65
CA GLY A 47 -15.74 18.78 6.68
C GLY A 47 -14.35 19.36 7.03
N LYS A 48 -13.78 18.98 8.19
CA LYS A 48 -12.47 19.46 8.66
C LYS A 48 -11.29 18.93 7.85
N ARG A 49 -11.48 17.82 7.12
CA ARG A 49 -10.44 17.20 6.26
C ARG A 49 -11.02 16.63 4.97
N LYS A 50 -10.20 16.59 3.92
CA LYS A 50 -10.56 16.00 2.62
C LYS A 50 -10.11 14.54 2.46
N ARG A 51 -9.13 14.08 3.26
CA ARG A 51 -8.47 12.77 3.12
C ARG A 51 -8.02 12.23 4.47
N ILE A 52 -7.97 10.90 4.59
CA ILE A 52 -7.44 10.18 5.73
C ILE A 52 -5.91 10.32 5.73
N ARG A 53 -5.35 10.78 6.85
CA ARG A 53 -3.90 10.70 7.07
C ARG A 53 -3.50 9.30 7.47
N VAL A 54 -2.32 8.89 7.01
CA VAL A 54 -1.73 7.62 7.43
C VAL A 54 -1.53 7.64 8.95
N PRO A 55 -1.92 6.58 9.68
CA PRO A 55 -1.68 6.45 11.11
C PRO A 55 -0.19 6.64 11.46
N ARG A 56 0.08 7.29 12.59
CA ARG A 56 1.47 7.46 13.07
C ARG A 56 2.10 6.09 13.32
N GLY A 57 3.35 5.93 12.89
CA GLY A 57 4.08 4.67 13.01
C GLY A 57 3.73 3.63 11.94
N TYR A 58 2.87 3.97 10.98
CA TYR A 58 2.53 3.11 9.86
C TYR A 58 2.83 3.81 8.52
N ASP A 59 3.15 2.98 7.53
CA ASP A 59 3.26 3.35 6.13
C ASP A 59 2.32 2.50 5.28
N THR A 60 2.03 2.97 4.08
CA THR A 60 1.24 2.21 3.09
C THR A 60 2.21 1.54 2.12
N GLY A 61 2.31 0.22 2.18
CA GLY A 61 3.11 -0.59 1.26
C GLY A 61 2.25 -1.31 0.22
N HIS A 62 2.89 -1.92 -0.79
CA HIS A 62 2.24 -2.82 -1.73
C HIS A 62 2.63 -4.27 -1.42
N LYS A 63 1.64 -5.18 -1.37
CA LYS A 63 1.86 -6.63 -1.24
C LYS A 63 2.65 -7.18 -2.43
N VAL A 64 2.25 -6.78 -3.64
CA VAL A 64 2.95 -7.05 -4.89
C VAL A 64 3.54 -5.76 -5.41
N PRO A 65 4.88 -5.67 -5.51
CA PRO A 65 5.52 -4.44 -5.99
C PRO A 65 5.24 -4.23 -7.47
N ARG A 66 5.21 -2.97 -7.89
CA ARG A 66 4.89 -2.58 -9.27
C ARG A 66 5.80 -3.22 -10.32
N VAL A 67 7.08 -3.40 -10.00
CA VAL A 67 8.08 -4.09 -10.86
C VAL A 67 7.71 -5.54 -11.17
N ALA A 68 6.84 -6.15 -10.37
CA ALA A 68 6.32 -7.50 -10.56
C ALA A 68 4.87 -7.49 -11.10
N GLY A 69 4.41 -6.37 -11.68
CA GLY A 69 3.06 -6.24 -12.23
C GLY A 69 1.97 -5.88 -11.21
N GLY A 70 2.33 -5.52 -9.98
CA GLY A 70 1.39 -5.07 -8.97
C GLY A 70 0.62 -3.82 -9.41
N LYS A 71 -0.72 -3.85 -9.29
CA LYS A 71 -1.62 -2.74 -9.62
C LYS A 71 -1.91 -1.89 -8.38
N ASP A 72 -2.27 -0.62 -8.59
CA ASP A 72 -2.71 0.29 -7.53
C ASP A 72 -4.18 0.03 -7.17
N THR A 73 -4.43 -1.14 -6.58
CA THR A 73 -5.75 -1.54 -6.09
C THR A 73 -5.78 -1.56 -4.56
N PRO A 74 -6.93 -1.30 -3.91
CA PRO A 74 -7.06 -1.33 -2.45
C PRO A 74 -6.55 -2.64 -1.84
N ASP A 75 -6.77 -3.76 -2.53
CA ASP A 75 -6.41 -5.11 -2.06
C ASP A 75 -4.91 -5.41 -2.13
N ASN A 76 -4.19 -4.70 -3.00
CA ASN A 76 -2.74 -4.79 -3.12
C ASN A 76 -2.02 -3.90 -2.09
N PHE A 77 -2.74 -3.08 -1.33
CA PHE A 77 -2.15 -2.31 -0.23
C PHE A 77 -2.12 -3.13 1.07
N HIS A 78 -1.12 -2.83 1.91
CA HIS A 78 -1.06 -3.28 3.30
C HIS A 78 -0.51 -2.15 4.19
N ALA A 79 -0.79 -2.25 5.49
CA ALA A 79 -0.19 -1.40 6.49
C ALA A 79 1.14 -2.03 6.93
N GLU A 80 2.24 -1.31 6.77
CA GLU A 80 3.54 -1.73 7.30
C GLU A 80 3.93 -0.80 8.45
N HIS A 81 4.55 -1.35 9.50
CA HIS A 81 5.07 -0.52 10.58
C HIS A 81 6.30 0.25 10.07
N SER A 82 6.35 1.56 10.33
CA SER A 82 7.33 2.47 9.72
C SER A 82 8.77 2.14 10.10
N ASP A 83 9.01 1.48 11.23
CA ASP A 83 10.33 0.99 11.65
C ASP A 83 10.87 -0.12 10.74
N MET A 84 10.03 -1.08 10.33
CA MET A 84 10.38 -2.12 9.36
C MET A 84 10.67 -1.53 7.99
N ASN A 85 9.99 -0.43 7.63
CA ASN A 85 10.21 0.24 6.36
C ASN A 85 11.47 1.13 6.37
N ARG A 86 11.80 1.75 7.51
CA ARG A 86 13.03 2.55 7.70
C ARG A 86 14.29 1.68 7.76
N ARG A 87 14.20 0.45 8.28
CA ARG A 87 15.32 -0.51 8.30
C ARG A 87 15.63 -1.12 6.94
N ARG A 88 14.66 -1.17 6.02
CA ARG A 88 14.87 -1.63 4.63
C ARG A 88 15.69 -0.60 3.84
N GLY A 89 17.01 -0.73 3.90
CA GLY A 89 17.93 0.12 3.15
C GLY A 89 17.69 0.04 1.62
N PRO A 90 18.08 1.06 0.83
CA PRO A 90 17.97 1.03 -0.63
C PRO A 90 18.61 -0.21 -1.28
N LYS A 91 19.71 -0.69 -0.69
CA LYS A 91 20.45 -1.89 -1.12
C LYS A 91 19.65 -3.18 -0.87
N GLU A 92 18.97 -3.29 0.28
CA GLU A 92 18.16 -4.45 0.65
C GLU A 92 16.92 -4.60 -0.25
N ARG A 93 16.27 -3.48 -0.59
CA ARG A 93 15.14 -3.46 -1.54
C ARG A 93 15.56 -3.95 -2.93
N ARG A 94 16.77 -3.58 -3.39
CA ARG A 94 17.33 -4.06 -4.66
C ARG A 94 17.72 -5.54 -4.58
N PHE A 95 18.28 -5.98 -3.45
CA PHE A 95 18.69 -7.36 -3.21
C PHE A 95 17.50 -8.33 -3.26
N TRP A 96 16.43 -8.08 -2.50
CA TRP A 96 15.24 -8.94 -2.50
C TRP A 96 14.52 -8.96 -3.85
N ARG A 97 14.48 -7.82 -4.56
CA ARG A 97 13.96 -7.75 -5.92
C ARG A 97 14.77 -8.61 -6.90
N ASN A 98 16.10 -8.49 -6.86
CA ASN A 98 16.99 -9.23 -7.75
C ASN A 98 17.00 -10.73 -7.43
N ARG A 99 16.92 -11.11 -6.15
CA ARG A 99 16.84 -12.51 -5.70
C ARG A 99 15.59 -13.20 -6.23
N ARG A 100 14.43 -12.56 -6.10
CA ARG A 100 13.13 -13.11 -6.55
C ARG A 100 13.06 -13.26 -8.08
N ILE A 101 13.70 -12.35 -8.82
CA ILE A 101 13.82 -12.44 -10.28
C ILE A 101 14.72 -13.62 -10.69
N ARG A 102 15.85 -13.83 -9.99
CA ARG A 102 16.75 -14.97 -10.23
C ARG A 102 16.05 -16.31 -10.00
N GLU A 103 15.35 -16.46 -8.88
CA GLU A 103 14.61 -17.68 -8.56
C GLU A 103 13.51 -17.99 -9.62
N LEU A 104 12.85 -16.95 -10.15
CA LEU A 104 11.88 -17.08 -11.24
C LEU A 104 12.53 -17.54 -12.55
N ILE A 105 13.67 -16.95 -12.91
CA ILE A 105 14.42 -17.34 -14.11
C ILE A 105 14.88 -18.79 -14.01
N ASP A 106 15.41 -19.20 -12.86
CA ASP A 106 15.88 -20.58 -12.66
C ASP A 106 14.73 -21.58 -12.69
N ARG A 107 13.56 -21.21 -12.15
CA ARG A 107 12.34 -22.02 -12.24
C ARG A 107 11.85 -22.16 -13.68
N LEU A 108 11.89 -21.08 -14.48
CA LEU A 108 11.54 -21.12 -15.90
C LEU A 108 12.53 -21.95 -16.74
N LYS A 109 13.83 -21.89 -16.42
CA LYS A 109 14.85 -22.71 -17.08
C LYS A 109 14.68 -24.20 -16.80
N ARG A 110 14.21 -24.59 -15.61
CA ARG A 110 13.91 -25.99 -15.26
C ARG A 110 12.68 -26.55 -15.96
N ILE A 111 11.75 -25.71 -16.42
CA ILE A 111 10.53 -26.12 -17.12
C ILE A 111 10.77 -26.28 -18.63
N LYS A 112 11.79 -25.61 -19.18
CA LYS A 112 12.17 -25.65 -20.61
C LYS A 112 13.19 -26.73 -20.97
N LYS A 113 13.48 -27.66 -20.05
CA LYS A 113 14.38 -28.80 -20.24
C LYS A 113 13.59 -30.08 -20.05
#